data_AF-A0A9E5EEB9-F1
#
_entry.id   AF-A0A9E5EEB9-F1
#
_cell.length_a   1.000
_cell.length_b   1.000
_cell.length_c   1.000
_cell.angle_alpha   90.00
_cell.angle_beta   90.00
_cell.angle_gamma   90.00
#
_symmetry.space_group_name_H-M   'P 1'
#
loop_
_entity.id
_entity.type
_entity.pdbx_description
1 polymer ?
#
loop_
_entity_poly.entity_id
_entity_poly.type
_entity_poly.pdbx_seq_one_letter_code
_entity_poly.pdbx_strand_id
1 'polypeptide(L)' 'DGKTLWVTLRFSKRVGVIDVPSMKLIDVIPVGRSPHGVFFYPRAKWE' A
#
# COMPACT_ATOMS: atom_id res chain seq x y z
N ASP A 1 12.31 -1.88 2.31
CA ASP A 1 12.73 -2.43 3.62
C ASP A 1 11.68 -3.35 4.25
N GLY A 2 10.53 -3.61 3.59
CA GLY A 2 9.54 -4.61 4.04
C GLY A 2 8.74 -4.21 5.28
N LYS A 3 8.87 -2.97 5.78
CA LYS A 3 8.22 -2.52 7.02
C LYS A 3 6.75 -2.14 6.85
N THR A 4 6.33 -1.87 5.61
CA THR A 4 4.96 -1.44 5.31
C THR A 4 4.24 -2.48 4.46
N LEU A 5 3.00 -2.78 4.82
CA LEU A 5 2.06 -3.55 4.03
C LEU A 5 1.09 -2.60 3.32
N TRP A 6 0.95 -2.75 2.01
CA TRP A 6 0.01 -1.98 1.20
C TRP A 6 -1.16 -2.87 0.78
N VAL A 7 -2.39 -2.42 1.04
CA VAL A 7 -3.61 -3.20 0.80
C VAL A 7 -4.64 -2.39 0.02
N THR A 8 -5.31 -3.03 -0.92
CA THR A 8 -6.43 -2.43 -1.65
C THR A 8 -7.72 -2.56 -0.86
N LEU A 9 -8.42 -1.44 -0.68
CA LEU A 9 -9.72 -1.37 0.01
C LEU A 9 -10.83 -1.19 -1.04
N ARG A 10 -11.21 -2.30 -1.68
CA ARG A 10 -12.08 -2.34 -2.87
C ARG A 10 -13.32 -1.46 -2.76
N PHE A 11 -14.11 -1.66 -1.70
CA PHE A 11 -15.39 -0.98 -1.52
C PHE A 11 -15.24 0.46 -1.02
N SER A 12 -14.10 0.76 -0.40
CA SER A 12 -13.77 2.08 0.13
C SER A 12 -13.09 2.99 -0.89
N LYS A 13 -12.80 2.50 -2.11
CA LYS A 13 -12.09 3.24 -3.17
C LYS A 13 -10.77 3.82 -2.68
N ARG A 14 -10.04 3.06 -1.86
CA ARG A 14 -8.84 3.50 -1.14
C ARG A 14 -7.75 2.44 -1.19
N VAL A 15 -6.52 2.85 -0.91
CA VAL A 15 -5.38 1.99 -0.58
C VAL A 15 -4.95 2.34 0.84
N GLY A 16 -4.75 1.34 1.68
CA GLY A 16 -4.24 1.51 3.05
C GLY A 16 -2.76 1.18 3.13
N VAL A 17 -2.02 1.93 3.95
CA VAL A 17 -0.64 1.64 4.31
C VAL A 17 -0.58 1.27 5.78
N ILE A 18 -0.13 0.06 6.07
CA ILE A 18 -0.03 -0.48 7.42
C ILE A 18 1.46 -0.58 7.79
N ASP A 19 1.83 -0.03 8.94
CA ASP A 19 3.11 -0.32 9.58
C ASP A 19 3.05 -1.72 10.19
N VAL A 20 3.87 -2.64 9.69
CA VAL A 20 3.82 -4.06 10.07
C VAL A 20 4.27 -4.28 11.53
N PRO A 21 5.34 -3.65 12.04
CA PRO A 21 5.76 -3.83 13.43
C PRO A 21 4.69 -3.45 14.45
N SER A 22 4.00 -2.32 14.25
CA SER A 22 2.96 -1.83 15.17
C SER A 22 1.55 -2.30 14.81
N MET A 23 1.37 -2.91 13.64
CA MET A 23 0.07 -3.30 13.07
C MET A 23 -0.94 -2.14 12.97
N LYS A 24 -0.43 -0.92 12.78
CA LYS A 24 -1.25 0.29 12.69
C LYS A 24 -1.43 0.73 11.25
N LEU A 25 -2.65 1.15 10.92
CA LEU A 25 -2.93 1.88 9.68
C LEU A 25 -2.33 3.28 9.81
N ILE A 26 -1.30 3.57 9.03
CA ILE A 26 -0.55 4.82 9.09
C ILE A 26 -0.92 5.80 7.97
N ASP A 27 -1.54 5.31 6.89
CA ASP A 27 -2.04 6.16 5.81
C ASP A 27 -3.20 5.52 5.04
N VAL A 28 -4.03 6.36 4.41
CA VAL A 28 -5.13 5.95 3.53
C VAL A 28 -5.21 6.87 2.31
N ILE A 29 -4.87 6.31 1.16
CA ILE A 29 -4.77 7.03 -0.11
C ILE A 29 -6.06 6.82 -0.93
N PRO A 30 -6.77 7.89 -1.33
CA PRO A 30 -7.93 7.76 -2.20
C PRO A 30 -7.52 7.32 -3.61
N VAL A 31 -8.29 6.40 -4.20
CA VAL A 31 -8.07 5.88 -5.56
C VAL A 31 -9.41 5.73 -6.31
N GLY A 32 -9.38 5.11 -7.49
CA GLY A 32 -10.56 4.81 -8.30
C GLY A 32 -11.45 3.70 -7.74
N ARG A 33 -12.45 3.31 -8.54
CA ARG A 33 -13.40 2.24 -8.17
C ARG A 33 -12.70 0.87 -8.16
N SER A 34 -13.04 0.06 -7.16
CA SER A 34 -12.65 -1.35 -7.05
C SER A 34 -11.15 -1.62 -7.28
N PRO A 35 -10.23 -1.04 -6.49
CA PRO A 35 -8.83 -1.41 -6.57
C PRO A 35 -8.62 -2.89 -6.22
N HIS A 36 -7.77 -3.58 -7.00
CA HIS A 36 -7.51 -5.03 -6.85
C HIS A 36 -6.02 -5.40 -6.72
N GLY A 37 -5.11 -4.56 -7.20
CA GLY A 37 -3.67 -4.82 -7.14
C GLY A 37 -2.87 -3.61 -6.70
N VAL A 38 -1.66 -3.87 -6.18
CA VAL A 38 -0.63 -2.88 -5.91
C VAL A 38 0.64 -3.34 -6.62
N PHE A 39 1.28 -2.45 -7.36
CA PHE A 39 2.55 -2.70 -8.03
C PHE A 39 3.58 -1.71 -7.54
N PHE A 40 4.77 -2.21 -7.19
CA PHE A 40 5.92 -1.38 -6.89
C PHE A 40 6.94 -1.53 -8.00
N TYR A 41 7.33 -0.40 -8.59
CA TYR A 41 8.46 -0.39 -9.50
C TYR A 41 9.76 -0.48 -8.66
N PRO A 42 10.61 -1.51 -8.87
CA PRO A 42 11.87 -1.58 -8.17
C PRO A 42 12.76 -0.41 -8.57
N ARG A 43 13.14 0.43 -7.60
CA ARG A 43 14.12 1.52 -7.79
C ARG A 43 15.49 1.15 -7.25
N ALA A 44 15.92 -0.10 -7.43
CA ALA A 44 17.30 -0.45 -7.13
C ALA A 44 18.22 0.40 -8.03
N LYS A 45 19.19 1.10 -7.43
CA LYS A 45 20.28 1.66 -8.21
C LYS A 45 21.13 0.49 -8.72
N TRP A 46 21.62 0.59 -9.95
CA TRP A 46 22.70 -0.26 -10.43
C TRP A 46 23.91 0.01 -9.53
N GLU A 47 24.38 -1.00 -8.80
CA GLU A 47 25.68 -1.00 -8.12
C GLU A 47 26.71 -1.68 -9.01
#